data_AF-A0A2N4XEM3-F1
#
_entry.id   AF-A0A2N4XEM3-F1
#
_cell.length_a   1.000
_cell.length_b   1.000
_cell.length_c   1.000
_cell.angle_alpha   90.00
_cell.angle_beta   90.00
_cell.angle_gamma   90.00
#
_symmetry.space_group_name_H-M   'P 1'
#
loop_
_entity.id
_entity.type
_entity.pdbx_description
1 polymer ?
#
loop_
_entity_poly.entity_id
_entity_poly.type
_entity_poly.pdbx_seq_one_letter_code
_entity_poly.pdbx_strand_id
1 'polypeptide(L)'
;MKATNHPTTRLLLKAGTDSEWDNCAFAILLISEEWKKAQAKRLKALKYLEEDCHFQSVSFIDSAADFYQTNEIHVYSIEELLTGKEWVFVEMEADEQEDLIAPESRLEGFELVLYKGGNAMYKAHGRHTHEEFWTEEFALQQLLIQIA
;
A
#
# COMPACT_ATOMS: atom_id res chain seq x y z
N MET A 1 -14.83 9.01 0.00
CA MET A 1 -14.24 7.76 -0.56
C MET A 1 -15.29 6.84 -1.18
N LYS A 2 -15.06 6.39 -2.41
CA LYS A 2 -15.91 5.45 -3.15
C LYS A 2 -15.07 4.49 -3.99
N ALA A 3 -15.34 3.18 -3.90
CA ALA A 3 -14.68 2.18 -4.74
C ALA A 3 -15.10 2.30 -6.21
N THR A 4 -14.13 2.11 -7.11
CA THR A 4 -14.34 2.14 -8.56
C THR A 4 -13.51 1.06 -9.25
N ASN A 5 -13.94 0.65 -10.44
CA ASN A 5 -13.22 -0.29 -11.30
C ASN A 5 -12.35 0.42 -12.35
N HIS A 6 -12.43 1.75 -12.44
CA HIS A 6 -11.61 2.54 -13.34
C HIS A 6 -10.33 3.00 -12.62
N PRO A 7 -9.18 3.06 -13.32
CA PRO A 7 -7.96 3.60 -12.75
C PRO A 7 -8.14 5.01 -12.17
N THR A 8 -7.68 5.21 -10.94
CA THR A 8 -7.57 6.52 -10.29
C THR A 8 -6.15 6.76 -9.80
N THR A 9 -5.88 7.96 -9.26
CA THR A 9 -4.60 8.28 -8.64
C THR A 9 -4.45 7.69 -7.23
N ARG A 10 -5.46 6.99 -6.70
CA ARG A 10 -5.46 6.47 -5.34
C ARG A 10 -5.93 5.03 -5.29
N LEU A 11 -5.13 4.20 -4.63
CA LEU A 11 -5.43 2.79 -4.39
C LEU A 11 -5.71 2.59 -2.91
N LEU A 12 -6.86 2.01 -2.58
CA LEU A 12 -7.12 1.46 -1.26
C LEU A 12 -6.47 0.08 -1.19
N LEU A 13 -5.61 -0.13 -0.21
CA LEU A 13 -4.91 -1.37 0.07
C LEU A 13 -5.38 -1.91 1.42
N LYS A 14 -5.68 -3.21 1.49
CA LYS A 14 -5.87 -3.89 2.78
C LYS A 14 -4.57 -3.82 3.56
N ALA A 15 -4.63 -3.50 4.85
CA ALA A 15 -3.45 -3.36 5.68
C ALA A 15 -3.69 -3.85 7.11
N GLY A 16 -2.61 -3.99 7.87
CA GLY A 16 -2.64 -4.42 9.26
C GLY A 16 -1.39 -3.98 10.01
N THR A 17 -1.38 -4.28 11.31
CA THR A 17 -0.26 -4.07 12.21
C THR A 17 -0.16 -5.22 13.21
N ASP A 18 1.02 -5.44 13.77
CA ASP A 18 1.25 -6.36 14.90
C ASP A 18 1.14 -5.65 16.27
N SER A 19 0.78 -4.37 16.28
CA SER A 19 0.59 -3.61 17.50
C SER A 19 -0.54 -4.16 18.38
N GLU A 20 -0.29 -4.25 19.69
CA GLU A 20 -1.31 -4.53 20.70
C GLU A 20 -2.03 -3.26 21.19
N TRP A 21 -1.53 -2.08 20.82
CA TRP A 21 -1.94 -0.78 21.38
C TRP A 21 -2.44 0.21 20.33
N ASP A 22 -2.05 0.00 19.07
CA ASP A 22 -2.41 0.80 17.90
C ASP A 22 -3.28 -0.01 16.94
N ASN A 23 -3.83 0.67 15.94
CA ASN A 23 -4.69 0.06 14.94
C ASN A 23 -4.22 0.45 13.53
N CYS A 24 -4.48 -0.43 12.58
CA CYS A 24 -4.30 -0.18 11.16
C CYS A 24 -5.23 -1.11 10.39
N ALA A 25 -6.08 -0.53 9.55
CA ALA A 25 -7.10 -1.27 8.80
C ALA A 25 -6.85 -1.22 7.29
N PHE A 26 -6.25 -0.15 6.79
CA PHE A 26 -5.97 0.03 5.37
C PHE A 26 -4.82 1.00 5.14
N ALA A 27 -4.34 1.03 3.91
CA ALA A 27 -3.42 2.04 3.41
C ALA A 27 -3.98 2.70 2.14
N ILE A 28 -3.60 3.95 1.90
CA ILE A 28 -3.86 4.65 0.64
C ILE A 28 -2.54 4.85 -0.08
N LEU A 29 -2.41 4.24 -1.26
CA LEU A 29 -1.29 4.44 -2.17
C LEU A 29 -1.61 5.56 -3.16
N LEU A 30 -0.74 6.56 -3.23
CA LEU A 30 -0.77 7.61 -4.23
C LEU A 30 0.00 7.18 -5.49
N ILE A 31 -0.74 7.06 -6.60
CA ILE A 31 -0.23 6.70 -7.91
C ILE A 31 0.09 7.98 -8.70
N SER A 32 1.32 8.47 -8.56
CA SER A 32 1.84 9.56 -9.39
C SER A 32 2.52 9.04 -10.67
N GLU A 33 2.71 9.90 -11.67
CA GLU A 33 3.48 9.56 -12.87
C GLU A 33 4.94 9.20 -12.57
N GLU A 34 5.51 9.82 -11.54
CA GLU A 34 6.86 9.50 -11.06
C GLU A 34 6.90 8.11 -10.42
N TRP A 35 5.89 7.80 -9.60
CA TRP A 35 5.74 6.49 -8.99
C TRP A 35 5.62 5.39 -10.05
N LYS A 36 4.76 5.57 -11.07
CA LYS A 36 4.60 4.62 -12.19
C LYS A 36 5.94 4.32 -12.87
N LYS A 37 6.69 5.38 -13.21
CA LYS A 37 8.01 5.25 -13.85
C LYS A 37 9.01 4.54 -12.95
N ALA A 38 9.03 4.86 -11.65
CA ALA A 38 9.90 4.22 -10.67
C ALA A 38 9.60 2.72 -10.56
N GLN A 39 8.33 2.34 -10.40
CA GLN A 39 7.93 0.94 -10.27
C GLN A 39 8.18 0.14 -11.55
N ALA A 40 7.90 0.70 -12.72
CA ALA A 40 8.20 0.06 -14.00
C ALA A 40 9.70 -0.22 -14.16
N LYS A 41 10.56 0.72 -13.73
CA LYS A 41 12.02 0.53 -13.72
C LYS A 41 12.46 -0.57 -12.75
N ARG A 42 11.88 -0.59 -11.54
CA ARG A 42 12.21 -1.60 -10.51
C ARG A 42 11.80 -3.01 -10.95
N LEU A 43 10.59 -3.19 -11.50
CA LEU A 43 10.16 -4.48 -12.05
C LEU A 43 11.05 -4.93 -13.23
N LYS A 44 11.47 -4.00 -14.10
CA LYS A 44 12.40 -4.34 -15.19
C LYS A 44 13.75 -4.84 -14.64
N ALA A 45 14.23 -4.26 -13.54
CA ALA A 45 15.47 -4.70 -12.90
C ALA A 45 15.33 -6.10 -12.26
N LEU A 46 14.16 -6.43 -11.70
CA LEU A 46 13.90 -7.74 -11.11
C LEU A 46 13.94 -8.90 -12.11
N LYS A 47 13.69 -8.65 -13.40
CA LYS A 47 13.83 -9.68 -14.45
C LYS A 47 15.22 -10.31 -14.52
N TYR A 48 16.26 -9.59 -14.11
CA TYR A 48 17.62 -10.14 -14.07
C TYR A 48 17.86 -11.11 -12.90
N LEU A 49 16.93 -11.15 -11.93
CA LEU A 49 17.01 -11.97 -10.72
C LEU A 49 15.94 -13.09 -10.70
N GLU A 50 15.15 -13.22 -11.78
CA GLU A 50 14.01 -14.15 -11.83
C GLU A 50 14.43 -15.62 -11.70
N GLU A 51 15.54 -16.00 -12.33
CA GLU A 51 16.10 -17.36 -12.28
C GLU A 51 16.93 -17.63 -11.00
N ASP A 52 17.21 -16.61 -10.18
CA ASP A 52 18.00 -16.79 -8.96
C ASP A 52 17.14 -17.45 -7.87
N CYS A 53 17.42 -18.72 -7.57
CA CYS A 53 16.69 -19.48 -6.55
C CYS A 53 16.90 -18.99 -5.12
N HIS A 54 17.92 -18.16 -4.85
CA HIS A 54 18.20 -17.59 -3.54
C HIS A 54 17.59 -16.19 -3.35
N PHE A 55 17.22 -15.51 -4.45
CA PHE A 55 16.56 -14.22 -4.36
C PHE A 55 15.12 -14.37 -3.83
N GLN A 56 14.78 -13.62 -2.78
CA GLN A 56 13.45 -13.64 -2.15
C GLN A 56 12.70 -12.32 -2.41
N SER A 57 13.32 -11.20 -2.06
CA SER A 57 12.76 -9.87 -2.23
C SER A 57 13.84 -8.79 -2.20
N VAL A 58 13.45 -7.56 -2.55
CA VAL A 58 14.25 -6.34 -2.41
C VAL A 58 13.36 -5.23 -1.86
N SER A 59 13.87 -4.45 -0.91
CA SER A 59 13.18 -3.29 -0.36
C SER A 59 13.69 -2.00 -0.99
N PHE A 60 12.77 -1.06 -1.24
CA PHE A 60 13.08 0.30 -1.66
C PHE A 60 12.46 1.29 -0.69
N ILE A 61 13.21 2.33 -0.30
CA ILE A 61 12.63 3.47 0.41
C ILE A 61 11.57 4.10 -0.52
N ASP A 62 10.33 4.10 -0.06
CA ASP A 62 9.16 4.52 -0.85
C ASP A 62 8.02 4.86 0.10
N SER A 63 7.66 6.14 0.16
CA SER A 63 6.61 6.67 1.04
C SER A 63 5.36 7.05 0.26
N ALA A 64 5.03 6.33 -0.81
CA ALA A 64 3.85 6.63 -1.61
C ALA A 64 2.56 6.09 -0.98
N ALA A 65 2.64 5.26 0.06
CA ALA A 65 1.51 4.74 0.79
C ALA A 65 1.50 5.22 2.24
N ASP A 66 0.34 5.72 2.67
CA ASP A 66 0.06 6.11 4.05
C ASP A 66 -0.92 5.11 4.68
N PHE A 67 -0.76 4.83 5.98
CA PHE A 67 -1.57 3.88 6.74
C PHE A 67 -2.63 4.58 7.58
N TYR A 68 -3.78 3.92 7.76
CA TYR A 68 -4.94 4.50 8.42
C TYR A 68 -5.74 3.47 9.24
N GLN A 69 -6.44 3.98 10.24
CA GLN A 69 -7.33 3.23 11.12
C GLN A 69 -8.78 3.26 10.61
N THR A 70 -9.58 2.29 11.08
CA THR A 70 -11.04 2.42 11.14
C THR A 70 -11.45 2.71 12.58
N ASN A 71 -12.50 3.52 12.77
CA ASN A 71 -13.08 3.84 14.07
C ASN A 71 -14.59 3.92 13.93
N GLU A 72 -15.31 4.00 15.04
CA GLU A 72 -16.79 4.02 15.05
C GLU A 72 -17.39 5.27 14.34
N ILE A 73 -16.58 6.29 14.07
CA ILE A 73 -16.98 7.54 13.40
C ILE A 73 -16.75 7.44 11.88
N HIS A 74 -15.87 6.54 11.42
CA HIS A 74 -15.55 6.39 10.01
C HIS A 74 -16.75 5.83 9.24
N VAL A 75 -17.23 6.63 8.30
CA VAL A 75 -18.40 6.36 7.46
C VAL A 75 -18.18 5.18 6.51
N TYR A 76 -16.93 4.79 6.26
CA TYR A 76 -16.57 3.81 5.24
C TYR A 76 -16.37 2.41 5.83
N SER A 77 -17.17 1.46 5.38
CA SER A 77 -16.89 0.04 5.57
C SER A 77 -15.79 -0.41 4.61
N ILE A 78 -14.54 -0.43 5.09
CA ILE A 78 -13.35 -0.81 4.31
C ILE A 78 -13.48 -2.24 3.77
N GLU A 79 -14.05 -3.15 4.58
CA GLU A 79 -14.31 -4.53 4.18
C GLU A 79 -15.28 -4.62 2.99
N GLU A 80 -16.34 -3.79 2.98
CA GLU A 80 -17.28 -3.71 1.87
C GLU A 80 -16.62 -3.12 0.62
N LEU A 81 -15.83 -2.05 0.77
CA LEU A 81 -15.13 -1.39 -0.34
C LEU A 81 -14.14 -2.33 -1.04
N LEU A 82 -13.40 -3.12 -0.27
CA LEU A 82 -12.46 -4.10 -0.80
C LEU A 82 -13.17 -5.32 -1.40
N THR A 83 -14.35 -5.68 -0.88
CA THR A 83 -15.14 -6.84 -1.35
C THR A 83 -14.30 -8.12 -1.40
N GLY A 84 -13.45 -8.34 -0.39
CA GLY A 84 -12.55 -9.49 -0.29
C GLY A 84 -11.31 -9.45 -1.20
N LYS A 85 -11.04 -8.32 -1.88
CA LYS A 85 -9.79 -8.10 -2.64
C LYS A 85 -8.71 -7.49 -1.75
N GLU A 86 -7.45 -7.63 -2.16
CA GLU A 86 -6.30 -7.01 -1.50
C GLU A 86 -6.27 -5.50 -1.74
N TRP A 87 -6.88 -5.04 -2.85
CA TRP A 87 -6.92 -3.62 -3.21
C TRP A 87 -8.07 -3.27 -4.14
N VAL A 88 -8.42 -1.98 -4.19
CA VAL A 88 -9.38 -1.39 -5.13
C VAL A 88 -9.02 0.06 -5.45
N PHE A 89 -9.36 0.55 -6.64
CA PHE A 89 -9.27 1.98 -6.94
C PHE A 89 -10.35 2.73 -6.17
N VAL A 90 -10.00 3.92 -5.69
CA VAL A 90 -10.95 4.78 -4.98
C VAL A 90 -10.97 6.19 -5.55
N GLU A 91 -12.17 6.75 -5.60
CA GLU A 91 -12.42 8.17 -5.79
C GLU A 91 -12.52 8.81 -4.40
N MET A 92 -11.71 9.83 -4.16
CA MET A 92 -11.79 10.68 -2.98
C MET A 92 -11.24 12.06 -3.29
N GLU A 93 -11.81 13.07 -2.63
CA GLU A 93 -11.28 14.42 -2.66
C GLU A 93 -10.01 14.53 -1.78
N ALA A 94 -9.24 15.61 -1.95
CA ALA A 94 -7.99 15.76 -1.21
C ALA A 94 -8.20 15.97 0.30
N ASP A 95 -9.21 16.75 0.66
CA ASP A 95 -9.64 17.01 2.04
C ASP A 95 -10.20 15.74 2.71
N GLU A 96 -10.91 14.89 1.97
CA GLU A 96 -11.39 13.60 2.50
C GLU A 96 -10.25 12.69 3.03
N GLN A 97 -9.05 12.78 2.46
CA GLN A 97 -7.90 11.99 2.93
C GLN A 97 -7.27 12.58 4.20
N GLU A 98 -7.32 13.91 4.37
CA GLU A 98 -6.80 14.61 5.56
C GLU A 98 -7.65 14.30 6.81
N ASP A 99 -8.94 14.00 6.61
CA ASP A 99 -9.85 13.59 7.67
C ASP A 99 -9.70 12.10 8.08
N LEU A 100 -8.88 11.32 7.38
CA LEU A 100 -8.60 9.93 7.77
C LEU A 100 -7.68 9.89 8.99
N ILE A 101 -7.92 8.92 9.86
CA ILE A 101 -7.19 8.80 11.11
C ILE A 101 -5.96 7.94 10.87
N ALA A 102 -4.78 8.53 11.05
CA ALA A 102 -3.52 7.82 11.03
C ALA A 102 -3.36 6.94 12.30
N PRO A 103 -2.51 5.90 12.27
CA PRO A 103 -2.04 5.21 13.46
C PRO A 103 -1.60 6.18 14.57
N GLU A 104 -1.82 5.81 15.83
CA GLU A 104 -1.39 6.60 16.99
C GLU A 104 0.13 6.73 17.03
N SER A 105 0.82 5.66 16.66
CA SER A 105 2.26 5.63 16.47
C SER A 105 2.66 6.46 15.26
N ARG A 106 3.64 7.33 15.47
CA ARG A 106 4.32 7.98 14.36
C ARG A 106 5.11 6.94 13.57
N LEU A 107 4.71 6.72 12.33
CA LEU A 107 5.38 5.78 11.43
C LEU A 107 6.64 6.37 10.79
N GLU A 108 7.63 5.52 10.56
CA GLU A 108 8.85 5.81 9.83
C GLU A 108 9.34 4.59 9.03
N GLY A 109 10.41 4.78 8.25
CA GLY A 109 11.01 3.65 7.51
C GLY A 109 10.13 3.11 6.39
N PHE A 110 9.31 3.95 5.76
CA PHE A 110 8.43 3.55 4.67
C PHE A 110 9.19 2.89 3.52
N GLU A 111 8.80 1.66 3.21
CA GLU A 111 9.40 0.86 2.16
C GLU A 111 8.38 0.15 1.30
N LEU A 112 8.75 -0.04 0.04
CA LEU A 112 8.11 -0.97 -0.88
C LEU A 112 8.99 -2.20 -0.98
N VAL A 113 8.48 -3.34 -0.50
CA VAL A 113 9.09 -4.65 -0.66
C VAL A 113 8.59 -5.23 -1.98
N LEU A 114 9.51 -5.55 -2.89
CA LEU A 114 9.21 -6.26 -4.14
C LEU A 114 9.69 -7.70 -4.06
N TYR A 115 8.78 -8.63 -4.26
CA TYR A 115 9.05 -10.06 -4.20
C TYR A 115 9.44 -10.65 -5.55
N LYS A 116 10.09 -11.81 -5.49
CA LYS A 116 10.28 -12.68 -6.65
C LYS A 116 8.90 -13.05 -7.23
N GLY A 117 8.64 -12.64 -8.46
CA GLY A 117 7.34 -12.80 -9.13
C GLY A 117 6.60 -11.48 -9.39
N GLY A 118 7.10 -10.35 -8.88
CA GLY A 118 6.55 -9.02 -9.20
C GLY A 118 5.37 -8.60 -8.33
N ASN A 119 5.07 -9.33 -7.27
CA ASN A 119 4.23 -8.86 -6.18
C ASN A 119 4.96 -7.81 -5.34
N ALA A 120 4.20 -6.94 -4.70
CA ALA A 120 4.69 -5.87 -3.88
C ALA A 120 3.89 -5.74 -2.58
N MET A 121 4.54 -5.19 -1.56
CA MET A 121 3.92 -4.87 -0.28
C MET A 121 4.54 -3.59 0.27
N TYR A 122 3.71 -2.72 0.84
CA TYR A 122 4.21 -1.57 1.58
C TYR A 122 4.41 -1.93 3.05
N LYS A 123 5.50 -1.45 3.65
CA LYS A 123 5.78 -1.54 5.08
C LYS A 123 6.18 -0.20 5.67
N ALA A 124 5.89 -0.03 6.94
CA ALA A 124 6.42 1.02 7.80
C ALA A 124 6.56 0.51 9.23
N HIS A 125 7.25 1.26 10.08
CA HIS A 125 7.50 0.89 11.46
C HIS A 125 7.11 2.02 12.42
N GLY A 126 6.58 1.65 13.59
CA GLY A 126 6.40 2.58 14.69
C GLY A 126 7.75 3.10 15.20
N ARG A 127 7.95 4.41 15.15
CA ARG A 127 9.23 5.09 15.47
C ARG A 127 9.83 4.75 16.83
N HIS A 128 8.97 4.44 17.81
CA HIS A 128 9.39 4.20 19.18
C HIS A 128 8.97 2.82 19.71
N THR A 129 8.13 2.10 18.97
CA THR A 129 7.54 0.84 19.40
C THR A 129 8.11 -0.36 18.66
N HIS A 130 8.75 -0.15 17.51
CA HIS A 130 9.23 -1.19 16.59
C HIS A 130 8.12 -2.09 16.02
N GLU A 131 6.85 -1.73 16.24
CA GLU A 131 5.69 -2.38 15.64
C GLU A 131 5.73 -2.20 14.13
N GLU A 132 5.32 -3.22 13.40
CA GLU A 132 5.25 -3.22 11.96
C GLU A 132 3.85 -2.86 11.48
N PHE A 133 3.79 -2.13 10.37
CA PHE A 133 2.59 -1.80 9.65
C PHE A 133 2.82 -2.25 8.22
N TRP A 134 1.89 -3.03 7.65
CA TRP A 134 2.06 -3.59 6.32
C TRP A 134 0.75 -3.68 5.54
N THR A 135 0.85 -3.59 4.22
CA THR A 135 -0.28 -3.91 3.33
C THR A 135 -0.32 -5.41 3.07
N GLU A 136 -1.45 -5.93 2.58
CA GLU A 136 -1.43 -7.22 1.90
C GLU A 136 -0.55 -7.12 0.63
N GLU A 137 -0.02 -8.26 0.19
CA GLU A 137 0.69 -8.33 -1.08
C GLU A 137 -0.25 -8.05 -2.26
N PHE A 138 0.22 -7.27 -3.23
CA PHE A 138 -0.53 -6.98 -4.46
C PHE A 138 0.34 -7.18 -5.70
N ALA A 139 -0.28 -7.61 -6.80
CA ALA A 139 0.39 -7.83 -8.07
C ALA A 139 0.74 -6.49 -8.76
N LEU A 140 1.91 -5.92 -8.44
CA LEU A 140 2.35 -4.62 -8.95
C LEU A 140 2.43 -4.58 -10.48
N GLN A 141 2.87 -5.68 -11.10
CA GLN A 141 2.91 -5.75 -12.57
C GLN A 141 1.51 -5.63 -13.18
N GLN A 142 0.50 -6.28 -12.60
CA GLN A 142 -0.88 -6.17 -13.05
C GLN A 142 -1.42 -4.75 -12.83
N LEU A 143 -1.14 -4.16 -11.66
CA LEU A 143 -1.53 -2.80 -11.36
C LEU A 143 -0.98 -1.80 -12.39
N LEU A 144 0.31 -1.88 -12.71
CA LEU A 144 0.93 -1.01 -13.72
C LEU A 144 0.32 -1.16 -15.11
N ILE A 145 -0.10 -2.36 -15.51
CA ILE A 145 -0.80 -2.58 -16.79
C ILE A 145 -2.17 -1.89 -16.78
N GLN A 146 -2.88 -1.92 -15.65
CA GLN A 146 -4.21 -1.31 -15.55
C GLN A 146 -4.18 0.22 -15.55
N ILE A 147 -3.11 0.83 -15.04
CA ILE A 147 -2.95 2.29 -14.93
C ILE A 147 -2.03 2.91 -16.01
N ALA A 148 -1.66 2.10 -17.00
CA ALA A 148 -0.80 2.48 -18.12
C ALA A 148 -1.46 3.51 -19.05
#